data_AF-A0A3D5M4G0-F1
#
_entry.id   AF-A0A3D5M4G0-F1
#
_cell.length_a   1.000
_cell.length_b   1.000
_cell.length_c   1.000
_cell.angle_alpha   90.00
_cell.angle_beta   90.00
_cell.angle_gamma   90.00
#
_symmetry.space_group_name_H-M   'P 1'
#
loop_
_entity.id
_entity.type
_entity.pdbx_description
1 polymer ?
#
loop_
_entity_poly.entity_id
_entity_poly.type
_entity_poly.pdbx_seq_one_letter_code
_entity_poly.pdbx_strand_id
1 'polypeptide(L)' 'MARTLGPKCRLCRRDGDRLYLKGQRCHTAKCAVAKRAYPPGMHGFR' A
#
# COMPACT_ATOMS: atom_id res chain seq x y z
N MET A 1 11.47 -19.41 0.24
CA MET A 1 10.49 -18.30 0.24
C MET A 1 11.22 -16.98 0.02
N ALA A 2 10.99 -16.28 -1.09
CA ALA A 2 11.66 -15.01 -1.36
C ALA A 2 11.05 -13.88 -0.50
N ARG A 3 11.87 -13.17 0.27
CA ARG A 3 11.42 -12.00 1.05
C ARG A 3 11.18 -10.82 0.10
N THR A 4 9.94 -10.32 0.05
CA THR A 4 9.64 -9.08 -0.67
C THR A 4 10.17 -7.86 0.11
N LEU A 5 11.42 -7.48 -0.16
CA LEU A 5 12.07 -6.28 0.40
C LEU A 5 11.60 -4.97 -0.26
N GLY A 6 10.74 -5.08 -1.28
CA GLY A 6 10.22 -3.95 -2.02
C GLY A 6 9.24 -3.06 -1.23
N PRO A 7 8.63 -2.07 -1.92
CA PRO A 7 7.74 -1.11 -1.31
C PRO A 7 6.46 -1.78 -0.77
N LYS A 8 6.39 -2.00 0.54
CA LYS A 8 5.25 -2.62 1.23
C LYS A 8 3.91 -1.93 0.99
N CYS A 9 3.90 -0.59 0.88
CA CYS A 9 2.67 0.16 0.58
C CYS A 9 2.11 -0.13 -0.82
N ARG A 10 2.95 -0.61 -1.76
CA ARG A 10 2.49 -1.03 -3.08
C ARG A 10 1.57 -2.24 -2.97
N LEU A 11 1.89 -3.18 -2.08
CA LEU A 11 1.08 -4.38 -1.82
C LEU A 11 -0.27 -3.99 -1.25
N CYS A 12 -0.29 -3.16 -0.19
CA CYS A 12 -1.55 -2.69 0.41
C CYS A 12 -2.46 -1.96 -0.60
N ARG A 13 -1.90 -1.14 -1.51
CA ARG A 13 -2.70 -0.47 -2.54
C ARG A 13 -3.19 -1.40 -3.65
N ARG A 14 -2.49 -2.51 -3.90
CA ARG A 14 -2.89 -3.49 -4.91
C ARG A 14 -3.99 -4.41 -4.39
N ASP A 15 -3.94 -4.70 -3.10
CA ASP A 15 -4.91 -5.50 -2.36
C ASP A 15 -6.19 -4.73 -2.05
N GLY A 16 -6.11 -3.39 -1.98
CA GLY A 16 -7.23 -2.52 -1.60
C GLY A 16 -7.36 -2.32 -0.09
N ASP A 17 -6.71 -3.18 0.70
CA ASP A 17 -6.81 -3.18 2.16
C ASP A 17 -5.51 -2.79 2.89
N ARG A 18 -5.68 -2.42 4.16
CA ARG A 18 -4.55 -2.10 5.06
C ARG A 18 -3.96 -3.40 5.60
N LEU A 19 -2.88 -3.86 4.97
CA LEU A 19 -2.12 -5.03 5.44
C LEU A 19 -1.16 -4.75 6.63
N TYR A 20 -1.14 -3.52 7.16
CA TYR A 20 -0.32 -3.09 8.31
C TYR A 20 1.19 -3.42 8.26
N LEU A 21 1.77 -3.64 7.07
CA LEU A 21 3.16 -4.07 6.88
C LEU A 21 4.23 -3.05 7.33
N LYS A 22 3.84 -1.79 7.58
CA LYS A 22 4.71 -0.69 8.07
C LYS A 22 4.41 -0.28 9.52
N GLY A 23 3.59 -1.01 10.26
CA GLY A 23 3.27 -0.72 11.67
C GLY A 23 2.69 0.68 11.86
N GLN A 24 3.32 1.50 12.70
CA GLN A 24 2.82 2.83 13.11
C GLN A 24 2.36 3.72 11.95
N ARG A 25 3.09 3.75 10.82
CA ARG A 25 2.71 4.58 9.66
C ARG A 25 1.33 4.21 9.09
N CYS A 26 0.93 2.94 9.17
CA CYS A 26 -0.35 2.45 8.64
C CYS A 26 -1.56 2.95 9.43
N HIS A 27 -1.38 3.35 10.70
CA HIS A 27 -2.43 3.91 11.56
C HIS A 27 -2.59 5.42 11.40
N THR A 28 -1.61 6.09 10.78
CA THR A 28 -1.66 7.53 10.55
C THR A 28 -2.34 7.89 9.23
N ALA A 29 -2.76 9.16 9.09
CA ALA A 29 -3.22 9.72 7.82
C ALA A 29 -2.15 9.71 6.69
N LYS A 30 -0.88 9.35 7.00
CA LYS A 30 0.20 9.17 6.02
C LYS A 30 0.17 7.79 5.34
N CYS A 31 -0.83 6.94 5.64
CA CYS A 31 -1.03 5.65 4.99
C CYS A 31 -1.33 5.84 3.48
N ALA A 32 -0.62 5.08 2.64
CA ALA A 32 -0.77 5.19 1.19
C ALA A 32 -2.13 4.72 0.69
N VAL A 33 -2.78 3.78 1.41
CA VAL A 33 -4.12 3.28 1.08
C VAL A 33 -5.15 4.38 1.34
N ALA A 34 -5.10 5.03 2.49
CA ALA A 34 -6.02 6.12 2.84
C ALA A 34 -5.90 7.32 1.86
N LYS A 35 -4.69 7.63 1.38
CA LYS A 35 -4.47 8.74 0.44
C LYS A 35 -4.74 8.39 -1.02
N ARG A 36 -4.55 7.13 -1.41
CA ARG A 36 -4.58 6.65 -2.79
C ARG A 36 -5.18 5.25 -2.79
N ALA A 37 -6.50 5.17 -2.64
CA ALA A 37 -7.28 3.92 -2.59
C ALA A 37 -7.47 3.31 -3.99
N TYR A 38 -6.40 3.28 -4.77
CA TYR A 38 -6.41 2.79 -6.14
C TYR A 38 -5.09 2.08 -6.45
N PRO A 39 -5.09 1.09 -7.35
CA PRO A 39 -3.95 0.22 -7.56
C PRO A 39 -2.71 0.99 -8.07
N PRO A 40 -1.51 0.53 -7.72
CA PRO A 40 -0.27 1.09 -8.25
C PRO A 40 -0.11 0.82 -9.75
N GLY A 41 0.16 1.86 -10.54
CA GLY A 41 0.49 1.76 -11.96
C GLY A 41 -0.02 2.97 -12.75
N MET A 42 0.36 3.05 -14.03
CA MET A 42 -0.09 4.12 -14.93
C MET A 42 -1.61 4.08 -15.15
N HIS A 43 -2.20 2.88 -15.21
CA HIS A 43 -3.65 2.68 -15.34
C HIS A 43 -4.39 2.62 -14.01
N GLY A 44 -3.72 2.92 -12.90
CA GLY A 44 -4.31 2.79 -11.58
C GLY A 44 -5.35 3.85 -11.25
N PHE A 45 -5.32 5.00 -11.92
CA PHE A 45 -6.17 6.16 -11.65
C PHE A 45 -7.21 6.44 -12.75
N ARG A 46 -7.17 5.69 -13.87
CA ARG A 46 -8.20 5.80 -14.90
C ARG A 46 -9.41 4.97 -14.49
#